data_AF-A0A9J6CBL0-F1
#
_entry.id   AF-A0A9J6CBL0-F1
#
_cell.length_a   1.000
_cell.length_b   1.000
_cell.length_c   1.000
_cell.angle_alpha   90.00
_cell.angle_beta   90.00
_cell.angle_gamma   90.00
#
_symmetry.space_group_name_H-M   'P 1'
#
loop_
_entity.id
_entity.type
_entity.pdbx_description
1 polymer ?
#
loop_
_entity_poly.entity_id
_entity_poly.type
_entity_poly.pdbx_seq_one_letter_code
_entity_poly.pdbx_strand_id
1 'polypeptide(L)'
;MTFAHYENCDPMKSGQIDAIDQLMPFYVMDVFGHIQFFVGIFVAGIFAASLGTVAACLSSLSAVTMEDLLGSCMNVKISPQKGALYAKWMSVGYGIFSFSLIFLVEGRGILQATLTFNGLVGGILLGLFSLGIFFKKANVKVSNVECEKY
;
A
#
# COMPACT_ATOMS: atom_id res chain seq x y z
N MET A 1 -11.82 -9.92 -23.04
CA MET A 1 -12.51 -11.19 -22.71
C MET A 1 -13.81 -10.91 -21.97
N THR A 2 -13.80 -10.23 -20.82
CA THR A 2 -15.00 -9.74 -20.12
C THR A 2 -15.83 -8.75 -20.95
N PHE A 3 -15.19 -7.79 -21.62
CA PHE A 3 -15.86 -6.83 -22.52
C PHE A 3 -16.59 -7.48 -23.72
N ALA A 4 -16.12 -8.64 -24.19
CA ALA A 4 -16.74 -9.34 -25.32
C ALA A 4 -17.92 -10.23 -24.87
N HIS A 5 -17.98 -10.60 -23.60
CA HIS A 5 -19.07 -11.40 -23.03
C HIS A 5 -20.31 -10.54 -22.71
N TYR A 6 -20.10 -9.28 -22.33
CA TYR A 6 -21.16 -8.34 -21.97
C TYR A 6 -21.50 -7.30 -23.06
N GLU A 7 -21.17 -7.56 -24.34
CA GLU A 7 -21.49 -6.65 -25.46
C GLU A 7 -23.00 -6.36 -25.59
N ASN A 8 -23.87 -7.30 -25.20
CA ASN A 8 -25.32 -7.18 -25.32
C ASN A 8 -26.06 -6.98 -23.97
N CYS A 9 -25.38 -7.10 -22.84
CA CYS A 9 -25.99 -6.99 -21.51
C CYS A 9 -24.96 -6.43 -20.53
N ASP A 10 -24.78 -5.12 -20.55
CA ASP A 10 -23.79 -4.45 -19.72
C ASP A 10 -24.27 -4.43 -18.24
N PRO A 11 -23.60 -5.13 -17.30
CA PRO A 11 -24.06 -5.24 -15.92
C PRO A 11 -23.99 -3.91 -15.15
N MET A 12 -23.27 -2.92 -15.70
CA MET A 12 -23.29 -1.53 -15.24
C MET A 12 -24.58 -0.80 -15.64
N LYS A 13 -25.18 -1.14 -16.80
CA LYS A 13 -26.47 -0.55 -17.25
C LYS A 13 -27.69 -1.28 -16.69
N SER A 14 -27.57 -2.56 -16.31
CA SER A 14 -28.65 -3.33 -15.68
C SER A 14 -28.83 -3.03 -14.18
N GLY A 15 -27.96 -2.19 -13.60
CA GLY A 15 -28.02 -1.81 -12.18
C GLY A 15 -27.55 -2.90 -11.21
N GLN A 16 -26.88 -3.93 -11.71
CA GLN A 16 -26.35 -5.03 -10.87
C GLN A 16 -25.01 -4.68 -10.20
N ILE A 17 -24.32 -3.63 -10.67
CA ILE A 17 -23.00 -3.21 -10.17
C ILE A 17 -22.93 -1.67 -10.12
N ASP A 18 -22.54 -1.11 -8.98
CA ASP A 18 -22.47 0.35 -8.74
C ASP A 18 -21.07 0.94 -9.04
N ALA A 19 -20.03 0.10 -9.09
CA ALA A 19 -18.63 0.49 -9.33
C ALA A 19 -17.90 -0.49 -10.26
N ILE A 20 -17.05 0.05 -11.13
CA ILE A 20 -16.22 -0.72 -12.09
C ILE A 20 -15.34 -1.76 -11.37
N ASP A 21 -14.95 -1.45 -10.14
CA ASP A 21 -14.06 -2.21 -9.27
C ASP A 21 -14.67 -3.57 -8.86
N GLN A 22 -16.00 -3.66 -8.83
CA GLN A 22 -16.74 -4.87 -8.47
C GLN A 22 -17.02 -5.80 -9.68
N LEU A 23 -16.73 -5.35 -10.90
CA LEU A 23 -16.97 -6.11 -12.13
C LEU A 23 -16.22 -7.45 -12.17
N MET A 24 -14.96 -7.45 -11.73
CA MET A 24 -14.12 -8.66 -11.75
C MET A 24 -14.61 -9.72 -10.74
N PRO A 25 -14.85 -9.39 -9.45
CA PRO A 25 -15.49 -10.32 -8.52
C PRO A 25 -16.85 -10.83 -9.01
N PHE A 26 -17.70 -9.95 -9.56
CA PHE A 26 -19.02 -10.32 -10.06
C PHE A 26 -18.95 -11.34 -11.20
N TYR A 27 -18.07 -11.11 -12.18
CA TYR A 27 -17.87 -12.04 -13.29
C TYR A 27 -17.40 -13.43 -12.84
N VAL A 28 -16.51 -13.49 -11.84
CA VAL A 28 -16.05 -14.78 -11.29
C VAL A 28 -17.19 -15.50 -10.57
N MET A 29 -18.03 -14.77 -9.82
CA MET A 29 -19.22 -15.32 -9.17
C MET A 29 -20.27 -15.82 -10.17
N ASP A 30 -20.46 -15.11 -11.28
CA ASP A 30 -21.44 -15.44 -12.33
C ASP A 30 -21.02 -16.69 -13.13
N VAL A 31 -19.75 -16.76 -13.55
CA VAL A 31 -19.23 -17.88 -14.36
C VAL A 31 -18.93 -19.13 -13.53
N PHE A 32 -18.37 -18.96 -12.32
CA PHE A 32 -17.90 -20.06 -11.49
C PHE A 32 -18.78 -20.32 -10.26
N GLY A 33 -19.92 -19.65 -10.13
CA GLY A 33 -20.85 -19.80 -8.99
C GLY A 33 -21.34 -21.24 -8.77
N HIS A 34 -21.35 -22.07 -9.81
CA HIS A 34 -21.68 -23.50 -9.69
C HIS A 34 -20.61 -24.30 -8.92
N ILE A 35 -19.34 -23.87 -8.93
CA ILE A 35 -18.21 -24.59 -8.31
C ILE A 35 -17.64 -23.75 -7.17
N GLN A 36 -18.21 -23.93 -5.97
CA GLN A 36 -17.91 -23.16 -4.75
C GLN A 36 -16.42 -23.16 -4.36
N PHE A 37 -15.66 -24.19 -4.76
CA PHE A 37 -14.22 -24.30 -4.51
C PHE A 37 -13.39 -23.21 -5.23
N PHE A 38 -13.70 -22.92 -6.50
CA PHE A 38 -12.94 -21.94 -7.29
C PHE A 38 -13.15 -20.52 -6.78
N VAL A 39 -14.40 -20.19 -6.45
CA VAL A 39 -14.76 -18.92 -5.81
C VAL A 39 -14.01 -18.74 -4.48
N GLY A 40 -13.96 -19.80 -3.66
CA GLY A 40 -13.25 -19.78 -2.37
C GLY A 40 -11.74 -19.51 -2.52
N ILE A 41 -11.07 -20.18 -3.46
CA ILE A 41 -9.65 -19.94 -3.74
C ILE A 41 -9.40 -18.53 -4.26
N PHE A 42 -10.27 -18.03 -5.16
CA PHE A 42 -10.14 -16.69 -5.72
C PHE A 42 -10.19 -15.62 -4.62
N VAL A 43 -11.21 -15.69 -3.76
CA VAL A 43 -11.37 -14.76 -2.64
C VAL A 43 -10.21 -14.89 -1.66
N ALA A 44 -9.80 -16.11 -1.30
CA ALA A 44 -8.65 -16.35 -0.42
C ALA A 44 -7.34 -15.78 -1.00
N GLY A 45 -7.13 -15.89 -2.31
CA GLY A 45 -5.96 -15.34 -3.00
C GLY A 45 -5.89 -13.82 -2.96
N ILE A 46 -7.02 -13.14 -3.19
CA ILE A 46 -7.08 -11.67 -3.10
C ILE A 46 -6.79 -11.20 -1.68
N PHE A 47 -7.41 -11.83 -0.68
CA PHE A 47 -7.14 -11.49 0.72
C PHE A 47 -5.69 -11.77 1.11
N ALA A 48 -5.12 -12.89 0.67
CA ALA A 48 -3.71 -13.21 0.92
C ALA A 48 -2.76 -12.19 0.28
N ALA A 49 -2.99 -11.80 -0.98
CA ALA A 49 -2.20 -10.80 -1.67
C ALA A 49 -2.28 -9.43 -0.98
N SER A 50 -3.50 -8.97 -0.66
CA SER A 50 -3.72 -7.69 0.03
C SER A 50 -3.08 -7.68 1.43
N LEU A 51 -3.29 -8.74 2.22
CA LEU A 51 -2.71 -8.86 3.56
C LEU A 51 -1.18 -8.93 3.51
N GLY A 52 -0.61 -9.61 2.51
CA GLY A 52 0.84 -9.67 2.29
C GLY A 52 1.45 -8.29 2.04
N THR A 53 0.82 -7.46 1.20
CA THR A 53 1.25 -6.07 0.97
C THR A 53 1.16 -5.24 2.25
N VAL A 54 0.04 -5.32 2.96
CA VAL A 54 -0.16 -4.56 4.22
C VAL A 54 0.87 -4.97 5.27
N ALA A 55 1.16 -6.27 5.41
CA ALA A 55 2.18 -6.77 6.33
C ALA A 55 3.58 -6.23 5.98
N ALA A 56 3.95 -6.23 4.70
CA ALA A 56 5.23 -5.68 4.23
C ALA A 56 5.34 -4.16 4.46
N CYS A 57 4.27 -3.40 4.22
CA CYS A 57 4.21 -1.97 4.51
C CYS A 57 4.38 -1.69 6.01
N LEU A 58 3.66 -2.42 6.86
CA LEU A 58 3.73 -2.28 8.31
C LEU A 58 5.10 -2.63 8.88
N SER A 59 5.74 -3.70 8.40
CA SER A 59 7.09 -4.07 8.83
C SER A 59 8.12 -3.04 8.41
N SER A 60 7.99 -2.48 7.20
CA SER A 60 8.91 -1.45 6.71
C SER A 60 8.71 -0.12 7.45
N LEU A 61 7.46 0.29 7.66
CA LEU A 61 7.14 1.51 8.41
C LEU A 61 7.60 1.41 9.86
N SER A 62 7.47 0.24 10.48
CA SER A 62 8.00 -0.02 11.81
C SER A 62 9.52 0.09 11.87
N ALA A 63 10.24 -0.39 10.84
CA ALA A 63 11.70 -0.28 10.76
C ALA A 63 12.14 1.18 10.57
N VAL A 64 11.53 1.90 9.64
CA VAL A 64 11.79 3.32 9.41
C VAL A 64 11.48 4.15 10.66
N THR A 65 10.36 3.88 11.32
CA THR A 65 10.00 4.56 12.59
C THR A 65 11.04 4.28 13.68
N MET A 66 11.61 3.07 13.73
CA MET A 66 12.71 2.81 14.65
C MET A 66 13.94 3.64 14.31
N GLU A 67 14.36 3.69 13.05
CA GLU A 67 15.52 4.49 12.64
C GLU A 67 15.32 5.99 12.87
N ASP A 68 14.18 6.54 12.45
CA ASP A 68 13.88 7.97 12.55
C ASP A 68 13.60 8.41 14.00
N LEU A 69 12.78 7.66 14.74
CA LEU A 69 12.34 8.05 16.08
C LEU A 69 13.41 7.76 17.14
N LEU A 70 14.17 6.65 16.99
CA LEU A 70 15.20 6.26 17.95
C LEU A 70 16.56 6.92 17.64
N GLY A 71 16.91 7.04 16.35
CA GLY A 71 18.16 7.65 15.91
C GLY A 71 18.18 9.17 16.03
N SER A 72 17.08 9.85 15.64
CA SER A 72 17.06 11.31 15.53
C SER A 72 16.43 12.01 16.74
N CYS A 73 15.38 11.45 17.34
CA CYS A 73 14.58 12.15 18.35
C CYS A 73 15.01 11.86 19.80
N MET A 74 15.44 10.63 20.10
CA MET A 74 15.60 10.18 21.50
C MET A 74 17.04 10.05 21.99
N ASN A 75 18.08 9.98 21.15
CA ASN A 75 19.51 9.81 21.52
C ASN A 75 19.77 8.82 22.68
N VAL A 76 18.89 7.85 22.89
CA VAL A 76 18.90 6.93 24.04
C VAL A 76 19.14 5.54 23.48
N LYS A 77 20.24 4.92 23.91
CA LYS A 77 20.54 3.49 23.73
C LYS A 77 19.44 2.67 24.42
N ILE A 78 18.30 2.48 23.75
CA ILE A 78 17.31 1.50 24.18
C ILE A 78 17.88 0.12 23.86
N SER A 79 17.91 -0.75 24.86
CA SER A 79 18.31 -2.15 24.71
C SER A 79 17.55 -2.79 23.53
N PRO A 80 18.22 -3.55 22.63
CA PRO A 80 17.62 -4.19 21.46
C PRO A 80 16.41 -5.08 21.79
N GLN A 81 16.31 -5.51 23.05
CA GLN A 81 15.21 -6.33 23.57
C GLN A 81 13.87 -5.57 23.72
N LYS A 82 13.90 -4.25 23.96
CA LYS A 82 12.67 -3.42 24.08
C LYS A 82 12.30 -2.72 22.78
N GLY A 83 13.26 -2.57 21.86
CA GLY A 83 13.01 -2.03 20.53
C GLY A 83 11.92 -2.82 19.81
N ALA A 84 12.11 -4.13 19.66
CA ALA A 84 11.16 -4.98 18.94
C ALA A 84 9.73 -4.91 19.50
N LEU A 85 9.58 -4.73 20.82
CA LEU A 85 8.28 -4.56 21.46
C LEU A 85 7.63 -3.23 21.06
N TYR A 86 8.41 -2.15 21.02
CA TYR A 86 7.93 -0.83 20.62
C TYR A 86 7.56 -0.77 19.13
N ALA A 87 8.37 -1.36 18.26
CA ALA A 87 8.07 -1.57 16.85
C ALA A 87 6.72 -2.30 16.66
N LYS A 88 6.52 -3.38 17.41
CA LYS A 88 5.29 -4.17 17.37
C LYS A 88 4.07 -3.34 17.77
N TRP A 89 4.18 -2.53 18.83
CA TRP A 89 3.10 -1.63 19.25
C TRP A 89 2.81 -0.52 18.23
N MET A 90 3.84 0.06 17.62
CA MET A 90 3.68 1.07 16.57
C MET A 90 3.00 0.48 15.33
N SER A 91 3.42 -0.70 14.89
CA SER A 91 2.78 -1.43 13.79
C SER A 91 1.29 -1.67 14.04
N VAL A 92 0.91 -2.08 15.25
CA VAL A 92 -0.51 -2.22 15.63
C VAL A 92 -1.25 -0.88 15.57
N GLY A 93 -0.62 0.20 16.05
CA GLY A 93 -1.17 1.56 15.98
C GLY A 93 -1.47 2.01 14.54
N TYR A 94 -0.52 1.79 13.62
CA TYR A 94 -0.73 2.10 12.19
C TYR A 94 -1.84 1.26 11.55
N GLY A 95 -1.99 0.00 11.97
CA GLY A 95 -3.10 -0.85 11.54
C GLY A 95 -4.47 -0.30 11.97
N ILE A 96 -4.60 0.09 13.24
CA ILE A 96 -5.84 0.69 13.79
C ILE A 96 -6.14 2.03 13.11
N PHE A 97 -5.12 2.87 12.92
CA PHE A 97 -5.26 4.15 12.24
C PHE A 97 -5.75 3.96 10.79
N SER A 98 -5.13 3.05 10.04
CA SER A 98 -5.53 2.74 8.66
C SER A 98 -6.95 2.20 8.60
N PHE A 99 -7.35 1.33 9.53
CA PHE A 99 -8.72 0.82 9.62
C PHE A 99 -9.73 1.93 9.93
N SER A 100 -9.36 2.90 10.77
CA SER A 100 -10.21 4.05 11.09
C SER A 100 -10.44 4.94 9.87
N LEU A 101 -9.42 5.16 9.03
CA LEU A 101 -9.56 5.92 7.79
C LEU A 101 -10.57 5.32 6.82
N ILE A 102 -10.75 4.00 6.79
CA ILE A 102 -11.72 3.34 5.91
C ILE A 102 -13.13 3.87 6.19
N PHE A 103 -13.51 4.00 7.47
CA PHE A 103 -14.81 4.58 7.86
C PHE A 103 -14.97 6.06 7.50
N LEU A 104 -13.86 6.80 7.43
CA LEU A 104 -13.89 8.21 7.03
C LEU A 104 -14.03 8.39 5.51
N VAL A 105 -13.62 7.40 4.72
CA VAL A 105 -13.52 7.48 3.25
C VAL A 105 -14.71 6.79 2.56
N GLU A 106 -15.84 6.59 3.24
CA GLU A 106 -17.06 5.98 2.67
C GLU A 106 -17.80 6.84 1.61
N GLY A 107 -17.06 7.61 0.80
CA GLY A 107 -17.60 8.45 -0.27
C GLY A 107 -16.77 8.34 -1.55
N ARG A 108 -17.43 7.89 -2.63
CA ARG A 108 -17.13 8.06 -4.06
C ARG A 108 -15.71 8.59 -4.36
N GLY A 109 -14.78 7.68 -4.69
CA GLY A 109 -13.47 8.07 -5.23
C GLY A 109 -12.25 7.30 -4.75
N ILE A 110 -12.40 6.20 -4.00
CA ILE A 110 -11.26 5.42 -3.47
C ILE A 110 -10.28 4.99 -4.58
N LEU A 111 -10.80 4.54 -5.73
CA LEU A 111 -9.99 4.11 -6.86
C LEU A 111 -9.20 5.27 -7.46
N GLN A 112 -9.84 6.43 -7.66
CA GLN A 112 -9.18 7.61 -8.18
C GLN A 112 -8.13 8.15 -7.20
N ALA A 113 -8.45 8.22 -5.91
CA ALA A 113 -7.53 8.65 -4.86
C ALA A 113 -6.29 7.74 -4.80
N THR A 114 -6.49 6.42 -4.86
CA THR A 114 -5.39 5.44 -4.85
C THR A 114 -4.49 5.58 -6.07
N LEU A 115 -5.08 5.72 -7.27
CA LEU A 115 -4.33 5.89 -8.51
C LEU A 115 -3.49 7.18 -8.50
N THR A 116 -4.08 8.30 -8.05
CA THR A 116 -3.36 9.57 -7.93
C THR A 116 -2.24 9.49 -6.92
N PHE A 117 -2.47 8.88 -5.75
CA PHE A 117 -1.45 8.75 -4.73
C PHE A 117 -0.28 7.86 -5.19
N ASN A 118 -0.56 6.70 -5.78
CA ASN A 118 0.46 5.80 -6.30
C ASN A 118 1.28 6.47 -7.42
N GLY A 119 0.62 7.21 -8.31
CA GLY A 119 1.29 7.98 -9.36
C GLY A 119 2.19 9.09 -8.81
N LEU A 120 1.73 9.83 -7.79
CA LEU A 120 2.50 10.89 -7.16
C LEU A 120 3.74 10.34 -6.43
N VAL A 121 3.56 9.33 -5.59
CA VAL A 121 4.67 8.73 -4.83
C VAL A 121 5.68 8.07 -5.78
N GLY A 122 5.20 7.30 -6.75
CA GLY A 122 6.05 6.67 -7.76
C GLY A 122 6.81 7.71 -8.60
N GLY A 123 6.14 8.78 -9.02
CA GLY A 123 6.75 9.85 -9.80
C GLY A 123 7.85 10.60 -9.06
N ILE A 124 7.61 10.96 -7.79
CA ILE A 124 8.61 11.66 -6.96
C ILE A 124 9.83 10.76 -6.71
N LEU A 125 9.62 9.48 -6.38
CA LEU A 125 10.72 8.53 -6.18
C LEU A 125 11.54 8.33 -7.45
N LEU A 126 10.89 8.10 -8.59
CA LEU A 126 11.56 7.97 -9.89
C LEU A 126 12.33 9.24 -10.27
N GLY A 127 11.78 10.41 -9.98
CA GLY A 127 12.44 11.70 -10.18
C GLY A 127 13.69 11.86 -9.33
N LEU A 128 13.61 11.56 -8.03
CA LEU A 128 14.75 11.59 -7.09
C LEU A 128 15.85 10.61 -7.49
N PHE A 129 15.50 9.36 -7.81
CA PHE A 129 16.46 8.36 -8.25
C PHE A 129 17.13 8.75 -9.57
N SER A 130 16.34 9.20 -10.55
CA SER A 130 16.88 9.66 -11.84
C SER A 130 17.81 10.85 -11.64
N LEU A 131 17.42 11.84 -10.84
CA LEU A 131 18.26 12.99 -10.52
C LEU A 131 19.58 12.57 -9.84
N GLY A 132 19.52 11.61 -8.90
CA GLY A 132 20.71 11.07 -8.22
C GLY A 132 21.69 10.35 -9.15
N ILE A 133 21.17 9.66 -10.18
CA ILE A 133 21.98 8.97 -11.20
C ILE A 133 22.61 9.96 -12.19
N PHE A 134 21.85 10.96 -12.66
CA PHE A 134 22.32 11.90 -13.69
C PHE A 134 23.12 13.10 -13.12
N PHE A 135 22.88 13.52 -11.88
CA PHE A 135 23.53 14.68 -11.27
C PHE A 135 24.42 14.29 -10.06
N LYS A 136 25.64 13.81 -10.36
CA LYS A 136 26.70 13.48 -9.37
C LYS A 136 27.03 14.64 -8.39
N LYS A 137 26.78 15.90 -8.76
CA LYS A 137 27.04 17.09 -7.94
C LYS A 137 26.12 17.25 -6.72
N ALA A 138 24.99 16.54 -6.65
CA ALA A 138 24.10 16.57 -5.48
C ALA A 138 24.59 15.66 -4.34
N ASN A 139 25.19 14.51 -4.68
CA ASN A 139 25.75 13.58 -3.70
C ASN A 139 26.93 14.19 -2.91
N VAL A 140 27.68 15.11 -3.52
CA VAL A 140 28.85 15.74 -2.88
C VAL A 140 28.46 16.63 -1.69
N LYS A 141 27.25 17.20 -1.65
CA LYS A 141 26.80 18.01 -0.51
C LYS A 141 26.35 17.16 0.68
N VAL A 142 25.78 15.98 0.43
CA VAL A 142 25.43 15.03 1.51
C VAL A 142 26.70 14.44 2.14
N SER A 143 27.69 14.05 1.32
CA SER A 143 28.97 13.54 1.84
C SER A 143 29.80 14.58 2.61
N ASN A 144 29.70 15.87 2.28
CA ASN A 144 30.44 16.91 3.00
C ASN A 144 29.81 17.28 4.36
N VAL A 145 28.52 16.99 4.59
CA VAL A 145 27.88 17.20 5.90
C VAL A 145 28.25 16.06 6.87
N GLU A 146 28.51 14.86 6.36
CA GLU A 146 28.96 13.71 7.18
C GLU A 146 30.42 13.87 7.65
N CYS A 147 31.28 14.51 6.84
CA CYS A 147 32.68 14.79 7.21
C CYS A 147 32.87 15.96 8.20
N GLU A 148 31.89 16.85 8.37
CA GLU A 148 31.98 17.94 9.37
C GLU A 148 31.58 17.49 10.78
N LYS A 149 31.09 16.24 10.92
CA LYS A 149 30.72 15.63 12.21
C LYS A 149 31.75 14.66 12.80
N TYR A 150 32.94 14.53 12.18
CA TYR A 150 34.07 13.74 12.70
C TYR A 150 35.33 14.60 12.87
#